data_AF-A0A7W6JFK7-F1
#
_entry.id   AF-A0A7W6JFK7-F1
#
_cell.length_a   1.000
_cell.length_b   1.000
_cell.length_c   1.000
_cell.angle_alpha   90.00
_cell.angle_beta   90.00
_cell.angle_gamma   90.00
#
_symmetry.space_group_name_H-M   'P 1'
#
loop_
_entity.id
_entity.type
_entity.pdbx_description
1 polymer ?
#
loop_
_entity_poly.entity_id
_entity_poly.type
_entity_poly.pdbx_seq_one_letter_code
_entity_poly.pdbx_strand_id
1 'polypeptide(L)'
;MLDKLLPPALLAVAVSWAIPRALDKSKGRREHFYKTVDTLRQQLEALQPIAAAYWFKKHDGKSAAVEETIKFLLGDIGKLMRLASDAGAPSLYSSPESKGVQGMAELIDATTGGDFGSSKRLAEPERSARITRASVHLLSLLADARWQVVNTGARVRRG
;
A
#
# COMPACT_ATOMS: atom_id res chain seq x y z
N MET A 1 -4.04 39.53 31.74
CA MET A 1 -5.03 40.34 30.99
C MET A 1 -5.03 39.88 29.53
N LEU A 2 -5.72 38.79 29.22
CA LEU A 2 -5.91 38.30 27.85
C LEU A 2 -7.40 38.02 27.58
N ASP A 3 -8.31 38.70 28.30
CA ASP A 3 -9.76 38.48 28.29
C ASP A 3 -10.49 39.31 27.23
N LYS A 4 -9.90 39.46 26.05
CA LYS A 4 -10.61 39.95 24.86
C LYS A 4 -10.59 38.88 23.78
N LEU A 5 -11.14 37.72 24.15
CA LEU A 5 -11.59 36.70 23.21
C LEU A 5 -12.47 37.36 22.14
N LEU A 6 -12.22 37.00 20.89
CA LEU A 6 -13.05 37.32 19.75
C LEU A 6 -14.55 37.17 20.11
N PRO A 7 -15.42 38.13 19.70
CA PRO A 7 -16.86 38.01 19.88
C PRO A 7 -17.36 36.62 19.49
N PRO A 8 -18.24 35.98 20.28
CA PRO A 8 -18.70 34.61 20.01
C PRO A 8 -19.23 34.41 18.58
N ALA A 9 -19.79 35.47 17.99
CA ALA A 9 -20.21 35.50 16.59
C ALA A 9 -19.05 35.34 15.58
N LEU A 10 -17.89 35.96 15.83
CA LEU A 10 -16.70 35.83 14.97
C LEU A 10 -16.05 34.46 15.11
N LEU A 11 -16.09 33.88 16.31
CA LEU A 11 -15.61 32.52 16.56
C LEU A 11 -16.52 31.49 15.86
N ALA A 12 -17.83 31.68 15.91
CA ALA A 12 -18.80 30.84 15.18
C ALA A 12 -18.61 30.94 13.65
N VAL A 13 -18.35 32.12 13.09
CA VAL A 13 -18.09 32.29 11.65
C VAL A 13 -16.76 31.65 11.24
N ALA A 14 -15.69 31.83 12.02
CA ALA A 14 -14.39 31.23 11.74
C ALA A 14 -14.44 29.69 11.82
N VAL A 15 -15.13 29.14 12.82
CA VAL A 15 -15.35 27.69 12.97
C VAL A 15 -16.24 27.15 11.84
N SER A 16 -17.28 27.89 11.43
CA SER A 16 -18.17 27.52 10.31
C SER A 16 -17.47 27.51 8.95
N TRP A 17 -16.41 28.32 8.75
CA TRP A 17 -15.60 28.29 7.52
C TRP A 17 -14.43 27.29 7.58
N ALA A 18 -13.87 27.03 8.76
CA ALA A 18 -12.75 26.12 8.94
C ALA A 18 -13.16 24.64 8.94
N ILE A 19 -14.31 24.30 9.53
CA ILE A 19 -14.81 22.92 9.61
C ILE A 19 -15.07 22.32 8.21
N PRO A 20 -15.78 22.98 7.27
CA PRO A 20 -16.03 22.42 5.94
C PRO A 20 -14.74 22.17 5.17
N ARG A 21 -13.80 23.12 5.18
CA ARG A 21 -12.50 22.97 4.49
C ARG A 21 -11.64 21.86 5.07
N ALA A 22 -11.62 21.72 6.40
CA ALA A 22 -10.91 20.62 7.04
C ALA A 22 -11.57 19.26 6.72
N LEU A 23 -12.90 19.22 6.67
CA LEU A 23 -13.67 18.02 6.30
C LEU A 23 -13.46 17.63 4.83
N ASP A 24 -13.45 18.59 3.90
CA ASP A 24 -13.25 18.33 2.47
C ASP A 24 -11.83 17.82 2.19
N LYS A 25 -10.82 18.39 2.85
CA LYS A 25 -9.43 17.89 2.79
C LYS A 25 -9.32 16.47 3.33
N SER A 26 -10.09 16.13 4.38
CA SER A 26 -10.11 14.78 4.95
C SER A 26 -10.86 13.77 4.06
N LYS A 27 -11.94 14.17 3.40
CA LYS A 27 -12.69 13.34 2.45
C LYS A 27 -11.85 13.02 1.23
N GLY A 28 -11.22 14.03 0.62
CA GLY A 28 -10.33 13.84 -0.53
C GLY A 28 -9.16 12.91 -0.22
N ARG A 29 -8.60 12.99 1.00
CA ARG A 29 -7.53 12.10 1.44
C ARG A 29 -7.99 10.64 1.60
N ARG A 30 -9.19 10.41 2.16
CA ARG A 30 -9.75 9.06 2.30
C ARG A 30 -10.08 8.45 0.93
N GLU A 31 -10.68 9.23 0.03
CA GLU A 31 -10.98 8.77 -1.32
C GLU A 31 -9.70 8.41 -2.08
N HIS A 32 -8.66 9.26 -1.96
CA HIS A 32 -7.34 8.96 -2.51
C HIS A 32 -6.77 7.67 -1.94
N PHE A 33 -6.80 7.49 -0.61
CA PHE A 33 -6.37 6.25 0.04
C PHE A 33 -7.10 5.01 -0.49
N TYR A 34 -8.43 5.05 -0.61
CA TYR A 34 -9.19 3.88 -1.10
C TYR A 34 -8.83 3.55 -2.54
N LYS A 35 -8.72 4.55 -3.42
CA LYS A 35 -8.29 4.33 -4.81
C LYS A 35 -6.90 3.70 -4.84
N THR A 36 -5.96 4.21 -4.05
CA THR A 36 -4.60 3.65 -3.96
C THR A 36 -4.63 2.20 -3.47
N VAL A 37 -5.40 1.88 -2.43
CA VAL A 37 -5.52 0.51 -1.91
C VAL A 37 -6.15 -0.44 -2.94
N ASP A 38 -7.18 0.00 -3.67
CA ASP A 38 -7.81 -0.81 -4.71
C ASP A 38 -6.87 -1.06 -5.88
N THR A 39 -6.11 -0.05 -6.31
CA THR A 39 -5.05 -0.23 -7.31
C THR A 39 -3.96 -1.16 -6.80
N LEU A 40 -3.56 -1.04 -5.54
CA LEU A 40 -2.52 -1.89 -4.94
C LEU A 40 -2.95 -3.36 -4.93
N ARG A 41 -4.21 -3.62 -4.59
CA ARG A 41 -4.81 -4.95 -4.68
C ARG A 41 -4.77 -5.50 -6.11
N GLN A 42 -5.14 -4.70 -7.11
CA GLN A 42 -5.07 -5.11 -8.52
C GLN A 42 -3.63 -5.44 -8.95
N GLN A 43 -2.65 -4.64 -8.54
CA GLN A 43 -1.24 -4.90 -8.86
C GLN A 43 -0.74 -6.20 -8.19
N LEU A 44 -1.13 -6.47 -6.95
CA LEU A 44 -0.82 -7.73 -6.27
C LEU A 44 -1.48 -8.94 -6.94
N GLU A 45 -2.75 -8.82 -7.31
CA GLU A 45 -3.51 -9.86 -8.03
C GLU A 45 -2.90 -10.14 -9.43
N ALA A 46 -2.35 -9.12 -10.10
CA ALA A 46 -1.65 -9.27 -11.38
C ALA A 46 -0.25 -9.88 -11.23
N LEU A 47 0.50 -9.50 -10.19
CA LEU A 47 1.84 -10.00 -9.93
C LEU A 47 1.87 -11.50 -9.63
N GLN A 48 0.92 -12.00 -8.83
CA GLN A 48 0.87 -13.40 -8.41
C GLN A 48 0.98 -14.42 -9.56
N PRO A 49 0.09 -14.43 -10.57
CA PRO A 49 0.14 -15.42 -11.63
C PRO A 49 1.38 -15.28 -12.51
N ILE A 50 1.87 -14.05 -12.74
CA ILE A 50 3.05 -13.79 -13.57
C ILE A 50 4.31 -14.32 -12.88
N ALA A 51 4.51 -13.96 -11.61
CA ALA A 51 5.65 -14.40 -10.84
C ALA A 51 5.60 -15.90 -10.55
N ALA A 52 4.43 -16.46 -10.27
CA ALA A 52 4.28 -17.91 -10.13
C ALA A 52 4.64 -18.64 -11.43
N ALA A 53 4.08 -18.21 -12.57
CA ALA A 53 4.35 -18.81 -13.88
C ALA A 53 5.84 -18.75 -14.26
N TYR A 54 6.53 -17.66 -13.91
CA TYR A 54 7.98 -17.53 -14.08
C TYR A 54 8.72 -18.69 -13.39
N TRP A 55 8.40 -18.96 -12.12
CA TRP A 55 9.07 -19.99 -11.32
C TRP A 55 8.59 -21.42 -11.61
N PHE A 56 7.42 -21.62 -12.22
CA PHE A 56 6.91 -22.95 -12.58
C PHE A 56 7.70 -23.65 -13.69
N LYS A 57 8.41 -22.91 -14.54
CA LYS A 57 9.15 -23.47 -15.69
C LYS A 57 10.63 -23.12 -15.58
N LYS A 58 11.49 -23.99 -16.10
CA LYS A 58 12.92 -23.69 -16.30
C LYS A 58 13.06 -22.54 -17.29
N HIS A 59 14.14 -21.76 -17.16
CA HIS A 59 14.45 -20.67 -18.08
C HIS A 59 14.43 -21.12 -19.55
N ASP A 60 13.63 -20.45 -20.38
CA ASP A 60 13.33 -20.81 -21.78
C ASP A 60 13.85 -19.80 -22.81
N GLY A 61 14.67 -18.83 -22.38
CA GLY A 61 15.21 -17.78 -23.26
C GLY A 61 14.23 -16.65 -23.59
N LYS A 62 12.95 -16.77 -23.23
CA LYS A 62 11.90 -15.75 -23.40
C LYS A 62 11.54 -15.03 -22.09
N SER A 63 12.35 -15.24 -21.06
CA SER A 63 12.08 -14.84 -19.68
C SER A 63 12.32 -13.34 -19.41
N ALA A 64 13.11 -12.64 -20.22
CA ALA A 64 13.48 -11.23 -19.97
C ALA A 64 12.28 -10.27 -19.91
N ALA A 65 11.30 -10.41 -20.82
CA ALA A 65 10.11 -9.56 -20.81
C ALA A 65 9.23 -9.79 -19.56
N VAL A 66 9.18 -11.05 -19.10
CA VAL A 66 8.46 -11.42 -17.87
C VAL A 66 9.17 -10.85 -16.64
N GLU A 67 10.51 -10.89 -16.61
CA GLU A 67 11.31 -10.32 -15.53
C GLU A 67 11.12 -8.81 -15.39
N GLU A 68 11.13 -8.08 -16.51
CA GLU A 68 10.86 -6.63 -16.50
C GLU A 68 9.43 -6.34 -16.04
N THR A 69 8.46 -7.17 -16.43
CA THR A 69 7.08 -7.04 -15.94
C THR A 69 7.01 -7.25 -14.43
N ILE A 70 7.69 -8.28 -13.88
CA ILE A 70 7.74 -8.54 -12.44
C ILE A 70 8.37 -7.35 -11.69
N LYS A 71 9.52 -6.84 -12.17
CA LYS A 71 10.19 -5.68 -11.58
C LYS A 71 9.31 -4.43 -11.60
N PHE A 72 8.64 -4.19 -12.72
CA PHE A 72 7.71 -3.07 -12.88
C PHE A 72 6.58 -3.14 -11.85
N LEU A 73 5.91 -4.29 -11.75
CA LEU A 73 4.81 -4.51 -10.80
C LEU A 73 5.28 -4.34 -9.35
N LEU A 74 6.44 -4.91 -8.97
CA LEU A 74 7.01 -4.72 -7.64
C LEU A 74 7.32 -3.25 -7.34
N GLY A 75 7.89 -2.54 -8.31
CA GLY A 75 8.17 -1.11 -8.20
C GLY A 75 6.90 -0.28 -7.99
N ASP A 76 5.84 -0.59 -8.74
CA ASP A 76 4.56 0.10 -8.61
C ASP A 76 3.84 -0.22 -7.30
N ILE A 77 3.87 -1.48 -6.84
CA ILE A 77 3.37 -1.85 -5.51
C ILE A 77 4.10 -1.04 -4.42
N GLY A 78 5.43 -0.94 -4.49
CA GLY A 78 6.22 -0.14 -3.54
C GLY A 78 5.82 1.34 -3.52
N LYS A 79 5.62 1.95 -4.70
CA LYS A 79 5.13 3.34 -4.81
C LYS A 79 3.73 3.49 -4.21
N LEU A 80 2.82 2.57 -4.53
CA LEU A 80 1.44 2.62 -4.04
C LEU A 80 1.38 2.43 -2.51
N MET A 81 2.23 1.57 -1.93
CA MET A 81 2.35 1.41 -0.47
C MET A 81 2.75 2.72 0.19
N ARG A 82 3.72 3.44 -0.39
CA ARG A 82 4.13 4.76 0.10
C ARG A 82 3.02 5.80 -0.01
N LEU A 83 2.33 5.86 -1.15
CA LEU A 83 1.19 6.75 -1.35
C LEU A 83 0.05 6.47 -0.36
N ALA A 84 -0.24 5.20 -0.10
CA ALA A 84 -1.23 4.80 0.91
C ALA A 84 -0.81 5.25 2.32
N SER A 85 0.50 5.21 2.60
CA SER A 85 1.05 5.71 3.86
C SER A 85 0.85 7.22 4.03
N ASP A 86 1.22 8.01 3.01
CA ASP A 86 1.04 9.47 2.98
C ASP A 86 -0.44 9.87 3.08
N ALA A 87 -1.34 9.03 2.56
CA ALA A 87 -2.80 9.25 2.61
C ALA A 87 -3.44 8.90 3.97
N GLY A 88 -2.67 8.42 4.95
CA GLY A 88 -3.14 8.25 6.33
C GLY A 88 -2.99 6.85 6.92
N ALA A 89 -2.17 5.99 6.32
CA ALA A 89 -1.80 4.68 6.86
C ALA A 89 -0.29 4.58 7.16
N PRO A 90 0.22 5.31 8.18
CA PRO A 90 1.65 5.38 8.46
C PRO A 90 2.29 4.00 8.67
N SER A 91 1.55 3.05 9.26
CA SER A 91 1.97 1.66 9.50
C SER A 91 2.39 0.88 8.24
N LEU A 92 2.05 1.37 7.04
CA LEU A 92 2.45 0.75 5.78
C LEU A 92 3.88 1.11 5.35
N TYR A 93 4.32 2.36 5.52
CA TYR A 93 5.56 2.83 4.89
C TYR A 93 6.27 4.03 5.58
N SER A 94 5.93 4.35 6.84
CA SER A 94 6.52 5.51 7.53
C SER A 94 7.98 5.33 7.95
N SER A 95 8.43 4.09 8.12
CA SER A 95 9.79 3.75 8.56
C SER A 95 10.22 2.38 8.04
N PRO A 96 11.52 2.05 8.04
CA PRO A 96 12.02 0.72 7.64
C PRO A 96 11.42 -0.44 8.46
N GLU A 97 11.03 -0.18 9.71
CA GLU A 97 10.42 -1.17 10.62
C GLU A 97 8.91 -1.29 10.43
N SER A 98 8.31 -0.51 9.53
CA SER A 98 6.88 -0.55 9.25
C SER A 98 6.48 -1.92 8.72
N LYS A 99 5.35 -2.47 9.19
CA LYS A 99 4.87 -3.79 8.79
C LYS A 99 4.72 -3.92 7.27
N GLY A 100 4.28 -2.86 6.60
CA GLY A 100 4.17 -2.85 5.14
C GLY A 100 5.52 -2.88 4.41
N VAL A 101 6.59 -2.32 4.99
CA VAL A 101 7.95 -2.43 4.44
C VAL A 101 8.47 -3.85 4.58
N GLN A 102 8.24 -4.50 5.74
CA GLN A 102 8.60 -5.89 5.97
C GLN A 102 7.84 -6.83 5.01
N GLY A 103 6.52 -6.67 4.89
CA GLY A 103 5.71 -7.45 3.94
C GLY A 103 6.12 -7.22 2.48
N MET A 104 6.56 -6.01 2.13
CA MET A 104 7.10 -5.73 0.80
C MET A 104 8.44 -6.43 0.58
N ALA A 105 9.32 -6.45 1.58
CA ALA A 105 10.59 -7.17 1.51
C ALA A 105 10.37 -8.68 1.33
N GLU A 106 9.41 -9.27 2.06
CA GLU A 106 9.00 -10.68 1.89
C GLU A 106 8.48 -10.95 0.48
N LEU A 107 7.66 -10.06 -0.07
CA LEU A 107 7.15 -10.19 -1.45
C LEU A 107 8.27 -10.11 -2.48
N ILE A 108 9.20 -9.17 -2.32
CA ILE A 108 10.37 -9.03 -3.21
C ILE A 108 11.23 -10.28 -3.14
N ASP A 109 11.56 -10.77 -1.95
CA ASP A 109 12.35 -12.00 -1.80
C ASP A 109 11.65 -13.21 -2.42
N ALA A 110 10.35 -13.38 -2.17
CA ALA A 110 9.58 -14.48 -2.74
C ALA A 110 9.55 -14.43 -4.28
N THR A 111 9.48 -13.23 -4.87
CA THR A 111 9.34 -13.05 -6.33
C THR A 111 10.68 -13.01 -7.07
N THR A 112 11.70 -12.37 -6.51
CA THR A 112 13.00 -12.11 -7.17
C THR A 112 14.22 -12.66 -6.44
N GLY A 113 14.08 -13.39 -5.33
CA GLY A 113 15.21 -14.01 -4.64
C GLY A 113 15.84 -15.15 -5.47
N GLY A 114 16.99 -15.68 -5.02
CA GLY A 114 17.67 -16.81 -5.66
C GLY A 114 18.18 -16.49 -7.07
N ASP A 115 17.97 -17.40 -8.02
CA ASP A 115 18.45 -17.31 -9.40
C ASP A 115 17.54 -16.48 -10.34
N PHE A 116 16.84 -15.47 -9.81
CA PHE A 116 16.02 -14.59 -10.64
C PHE A 116 16.87 -13.86 -11.69
N GLY A 117 16.43 -13.86 -12.94
CA GLY A 117 17.20 -13.31 -14.06
C GLY A 117 18.36 -14.18 -14.56
N SER A 118 18.60 -15.33 -13.92
CA SER A 118 19.67 -16.24 -14.33
C SER A 118 19.21 -17.13 -15.48
N SER A 119 20.07 -17.27 -16.50
CA SER A 119 19.88 -18.24 -17.58
C SER A 119 19.95 -19.69 -17.09
N LYS A 120 20.52 -19.93 -15.90
CA LYS A 120 20.62 -21.24 -15.25
C LYS A 120 19.47 -21.53 -14.28
N ARG A 121 18.52 -20.61 -14.14
CA ARG A 121 17.39 -20.73 -13.21
C ARG A 121 16.64 -22.04 -13.40
N LEU A 122 16.46 -22.75 -12.29
CA LEU A 122 15.67 -23.97 -12.22
C LEU A 122 14.18 -23.64 -11.96
N ALA A 123 13.31 -24.60 -12.22
CA ALA A 123 11.93 -24.50 -11.80
C ALA A 123 11.86 -24.63 -10.27
N GLU A 124 11.14 -23.73 -9.62
CA GLU A 124 10.87 -23.72 -8.16
C GLU A 124 9.34 -23.62 -7.94
N PRO A 125 8.55 -24.69 -8.19
CA PRO A 125 7.09 -24.64 -8.06
C PRO A 125 6.62 -24.22 -6.67
N GLU A 126 7.33 -24.61 -5.61
CA GLU A 126 7.06 -24.25 -4.22
C GLU A 126 7.16 -22.74 -3.96
N ARG A 127 7.85 -21.99 -4.82
CA ARG A 127 7.92 -20.54 -4.74
C ARG A 127 6.59 -19.87 -5.03
N SER A 128 5.71 -20.48 -5.82
CA SER A 128 4.34 -19.99 -6.01
C SER A 128 3.60 -19.83 -4.68
N ALA A 129 3.71 -20.81 -3.78
CA ALA A 129 3.10 -20.76 -2.46
C ALA A 129 3.73 -19.68 -1.55
N ARG A 130 5.03 -19.38 -1.72
CA ARG A 130 5.68 -18.25 -1.03
C ARG A 130 5.15 -16.91 -1.53
N ILE A 131 5.06 -16.73 -2.85
CA ILE A 131 4.52 -15.51 -3.49
C ILE A 131 3.08 -15.26 -3.05
N THR A 132 2.24 -16.30 -3.06
CA THR A 132 0.85 -16.20 -2.60
C THR A 132 0.78 -15.79 -1.13
N ARG A 133 1.56 -16.44 -0.25
CA ARG A 133 1.58 -16.08 1.19
C ARG A 133 2.02 -14.64 1.42
N ALA A 134 3.10 -14.20 0.79
CA ALA A 134 3.58 -12.82 0.92
C ALA A 134 2.56 -11.80 0.40
N SER A 135 1.90 -12.11 -0.73
CA SER A 135 0.85 -11.26 -1.27
C SER A 135 -0.38 -11.18 -0.36
N VAL A 136 -0.83 -12.31 0.20
CA VAL A 136 -1.95 -12.36 1.16
C VAL A 136 -1.59 -11.60 2.43
N HIS A 137 -0.36 -11.72 2.92
CA HIS A 137 0.13 -10.94 4.05
C HIS A 137 0.02 -9.44 3.77
N LEU A 138 0.50 -8.95 2.62
CA LEU A 138 0.32 -7.55 2.24
C LEU A 138 -1.15 -7.13 2.13
N LEU A 139 -2.01 -7.95 1.53
CA LEU A 139 -3.45 -7.68 1.46
C LEU A 139 -4.08 -7.56 2.86
N SER A 140 -3.68 -8.38 3.81
CA SER A 140 -4.15 -8.27 5.21
C SER A 140 -3.70 -6.96 5.86
N LEU A 141 -2.45 -6.54 5.65
CA LEU A 141 -1.93 -5.27 6.16
C LEU A 141 -2.68 -4.07 5.57
N LEU A 142 -3.06 -4.13 4.28
CA LEU A 142 -3.90 -3.11 3.64
C LEU A 142 -5.31 -3.09 4.21
N ALA A 143 -5.90 -4.25 4.48
CA ALA A 143 -7.23 -4.35 5.09
C ALA A 143 -7.23 -3.74 6.49
N ASP A 144 -6.21 -4.03 7.30
CA ASP A 144 -6.01 -3.43 8.62
C ASP A 144 -5.82 -1.91 8.53
N ALA A 145 -4.97 -1.44 7.61
CA ALA A 145 -4.76 -0.02 7.35
C ALA A 145 -6.07 0.67 6.94
N ARG A 146 -6.87 0.03 6.07
CA ARG A 146 -8.17 0.53 5.66
C ARG A 146 -9.12 0.67 6.84
N TRP A 147 -9.18 -0.34 7.70
CA TRP A 147 -9.99 -0.32 8.92
C TRP A 147 -9.56 0.82 9.87
N GLN A 148 -8.26 1.03 10.02
CA GLN A 148 -7.71 2.14 10.83
C GLN A 148 -8.08 3.52 10.27
N VAL A 149 -7.97 3.73 8.96
CA VAL A 149 -8.34 5.00 8.31
C VAL A 149 -9.83 5.31 8.49
N VAL A 150 -10.70 4.28 8.40
CA VAL A 150 -12.15 4.41 8.68
C VAL A 150 -12.41 4.84 10.12
N ASN A 151 -11.80 4.15 11.09
CA ASN A 151 -12.16 4.31 12.51
C ASN A 151 -11.47 5.48 13.21
N THR A 152 -10.24 5.83 12.79
CA THR A 152 -9.57 7.06 13.23
C THR A 152 -10.40 8.28 12.83
N GLY A 153 -11.07 8.19 11.67
CA GLY A 153 -12.02 9.18 11.19
C GLY A 153 -13.33 9.31 11.97
N ALA A 154 -13.70 8.30 12.76
CA ALA A 154 -14.93 8.26 13.56
C ALA A 154 -14.72 8.79 14.99
N ARG A 155 -13.53 8.61 15.57
CA ARG A 155 -13.19 9.15 16.90
C ARG A 155 -13.18 10.69 16.94
N VAL A 156 -12.67 11.34 15.89
CA VAL A 156 -12.64 12.81 15.79
C VAL A 156 -14.04 13.44 15.70
N ARG A 157 -15.08 12.66 15.38
CA ARG A 157 -16.47 13.17 15.30
C ARG A 157 -17.28 13.05 16.60
N ARG A 158 -16.73 12.44 17.66
CA ARG A 158 -17.45 12.20 18.94
C ARG A 158 -16.84 12.89 20.16
N GLY A 159 -15.73 13.63 20.00
CA GLY A 159 -15.15 14.48 21.04
C GLY A 159 -15.21 15.92 20.59
#